data_AF-A0A948I0F5-F1
#
_entry.id   AF-A0A948I0F5-F1
#
_cell.length_a   1.000
_cell.length_b   1.000
_cell.length_c   1.000
_cell.angle_alpha   90.00
_cell.angle_beta   90.00
_cell.angle_gamma   90.00
#
_symmetry.space_group_name_H-M   'P 1'
#
loop_
_entity.id
_entity.type
_entity.pdbx_description
1 polymer ?
#
loop_
_entity_poly.entity_id
_entity_poly.type
_entity_poly.pdbx_seq_one_letter_code
_entity_poly.pdbx_strand_id
1 'polypeptide(L)' 'NSDLEAAPNTVNDDPHGKGWFFKMKLSNSGELDSLMDEAGYKAFVEGLA' A
#
# COMPACT_ATOMS: atom_id res chain seq x y z
N ASN A 1 8.55 6.35 7.35
CA ASN A 1 9.70 5.43 7.39
C ASN A 1 10.96 6.25 7.09
N SER A 2 11.81 6.53 8.08
CA SER A 2 13.02 7.36 7.87
C SER A 2 14.05 6.67 6.96
N ASP A 3 14.01 5.34 6.85
CA ASP A 3 14.96 4.58 6.02
C ASP A 3 14.82 4.93 4.52
N LEU A 4 13.62 5.35 4.10
CA LEU A 4 13.36 5.77 2.72
C LEU A 4 14.03 7.10 2.37
N GLU A 5 14.41 7.92 3.34
CA GLU A 5 15.16 9.16 3.07
C GLU A 5 16.56 8.85 2.54
N ALA A 6 17.18 7.79 3.06
CA ALA A 6 18.51 7.33 2.64
C ALA A 6 18.44 6.32 1.48
N ALA A 7 17.38 5.51 1.41
CA ALA A 7 17.23 4.43 0.43
C ALA A 7 15.83 4.45 -0.24
N PRO A 8 15.51 5.48 -1.05
CA PRO A 8 14.19 5.62 -1.65
C PRO A 8 13.84 4.47 -2.60
N ASN A 9 14.82 3.82 -3.24
CA ASN A 9 14.57 2.69 -4.15
C ASN A 9 13.95 1.46 -3.45
N THR A 10 14.03 1.39 -2.12
CA THR A 10 13.41 0.31 -1.34
C THR A 10 11.91 0.18 -1.62
N VAL A 11 11.23 1.28 -2.00
CA VAL A 11 9.81 1.24 -2.39
C VAL A 11 9.56 0.37 -3.63
N ASN A 12 10.53 0.25 -4.52
CA ASN A 12 10.45 -0.57 -5.72
C ASN A 12 10.87 -2.01 -5.42
N ASP A 13 11.95 -2.19 -4.65
CA ASP A 13 12.56 -3.50 -4.39
C ASP A 13 11.75 -4.35 -3.39
N ASP A 14 11.11 -3.71 -2.41
CA ASP A 14 10.33 -4.37 -1.35
C ASP A 14 9.07 -3.56 -0.97
N PRO A 15 8.09 -3.42 -1.87
CA PRO A 15 6.93 -2.53 -1.70
C PRO A 15 6.01 -2.94 -0.54
N HIS A 16 5.95 -4.23 -0.20
CA HIS A 16 5.09 -4.76 0.87
C HIS A 16 5.82 -4.98 2.20
N GLY A 17 7.16 -4.93 2.21
CA GLY A 17 7.99 -5.04 3.42
C GLY A 17 8.57 -3.69 3.83
N LYS A 18 9.85 -3.49 3.56
CA LYS A 18 10.61 -2.30 3.99
C LYS A 18 10.19 -1.01 3.27
N GLY A 19 9.48 -1.11 2.15
CA GLY A 19 8.99 0.01 1.33
C GLY A 19 7.82 0.80 1.90
N TRP A 20 7.35 0.53 3.14
CA TRP A 20 6.21 1.26 3.72
C TRP A 20 6.48 2.76 3.89
N PHE A 21 5.48 3.60 3.61
CA PHE A 21 5.61 5.06 3.71
C PHE A 21 5.35 5.58 5.13
N PHE A 22 4.14 5.34 5.66
CA PHE A 22 3.72 5.81 6.97
C PHE A 22 2.87 4.76 7.71
N LYS A 23 2.69 4.97 9.01
CA LYS A 23 1.75 4.21 9.84
C LYS A 23 0.77 5.20 10.45
N MET A 24 -0.49 4.81 10.53
CA MET A 24 -1.56 5.65 11.05
C MET A 24 -2.47 4.80 11.93
N LYS A 25 -3.06 5.44 12.95
CA LYS A 25 -4.15 4.85 13.71
C LYS A 25 -5.47 5.19 13.02
N LEU A 26 -6.27 4.17 12.71
CA LEU A 26 -7.62 4.38 12.17
C LEU A 26 -8.49 5.04 13.24
N SER A 27 -9.12 6.15 12.87
CA SER A 27 -10.18 6.77 13.67
C SER A 27 -11.48 5.99 13.59
N ASN A 28 -11.71 5.31 12.46
CA ASN A 28 -12.88 4.49 12.20
C ASN A 28 -12.48 3.25 11.39
N SER A 29 -12.72 2.05 11.91
CA SER A 29 -12.39 0.80 11.21
C SER A 29 -13.30 0.51 10.02
N GLY A 30 -14.53 1.03 10.01
CA GLY A 30 -15.49 0.82 8.92
C GLY A 30 -15.08 1.49 7.61
N GLU A 31 -14.10 2.40 7.63
CA GLU A 31 -13.53 2.98 6.40
C GLU A 31 -12.85 1.92 5.53
N LEU A 32 -12.38 0.80 6.12
CA LEU A 32 -11.79 -0.31 5.40
C LEU A 32 -12.79 -1.03 4.48
N ASP A 33 -14.08 -1.01 4.81
CA ASP A 33 -15.13 -1.68 4.02
C ASP A 33 -15.31 -1.03 2.63
N SER A 34 -14.83 0.21 2.46
CA SER A 34 -14.86 0.93 1.18
C SER A 34 -13.66 0.65 0.28
N LEU A 35 -12.63 -0.03 0.79
CA LEU A 35 -11.41 -0.35 0.06
C LEU A 35 -11.56 -1.66 -0.71
N MET A 36 -10.76 -1.82 -1.76
CA MET A 36 -10.69 -3.09 -2.50
C MET A 36 -9.89 -4.13 -1.70
N ASP A 37 -10.33 -5.38 -1.75
CA ASP A 37 -9.51 -6.51 -1.37
C ASP A 37 -8.48 -6.85 -2.47
N GLU A 38 -7.61 -7.82 -2.20
CA GLU A 38 -6.55 -8.23 -3.14
C GLU A 38 -7.11 -8.68 -4.50
N ALA A 39 -8.17 -9.50 -4.47
CA ALA A 39 -8.78 -10.03 -5.69
C ALA A 39 -9.47 -8.93 -6.52
N GLY A 40 -10.19 -8.03 -5.86
CA GLY A 40 -10.86 -6.90 -6.46
C GLY A 40 -9.88 -5.91 -7.09
N TYR A 41 -8.77 -5.60 -6.41
CA TYR A 41 -7.74 -4.73 -6.97
C TYR A 41 -7.04 -5.36 -8.18
N LYS A 42 -6.74 -6.66 -8.12
CA LYS A 42 -6.15 -7.38 -9.26
C LYS A 42 -7.06 -7.32 -10.50
N ALA A 43 -8.35 -7.62 -10.34
CA ALA A 43 -9.31 -7.56 -11.43
C ALA A 43 -9.46 -6.13 -12.00
N PHE A 44 -9.44 -5.11 -11.14
CA PHE A 44 -9.45 -3.71 -11.56
C PHE A 44 -8.25 -3.39 -12.46
N VAL A 45 -7.02 -3.74 -12.05
CA VAL A 45 -5.80 -3.46 -12.83
C VAL A 45 -5.78 -4.22 -14.14
N GLU A 46 -6.18 -5.50 -14.15
CA GLU A 46 -6.27 -6.29 -15.38
C GLU A 46 -7.27 -5.72 -16.39
N GLY A 47 -8.33 -5.07 -15.90
CA GLY A 47 -9.34 -4.40 -16.72
C GLY A 47 -8.92 -3.03 -17.29
N LEU A 48 -7.73 -2.51 -16.96
CA LEU A 48 -7.21 -1.25 -17.49
C LEU A 48 -6.41 -1.40 -18.80
N ALA A 49 -6.21 -2.63 -19.27
CA ALA A 49 -5.48 -2.97 -20.50
C ALA A 49 -6.29 -2.72 -21.78
#